data_AF-A0A0D6P5X6-F1
#
_entry.id   AF-A0A0D6P5X6-F1
#
_cell.length_a   1.000
_cell.length_b   1.000
_cell.length_c   1.000
_cell.angle_alpha   90.00
_cell.angle_beta   90.00
_cell.angle_gamma   90.00
#
_symmetry.space_group_name_H-M   'P 1'
#
loop_
_entity.id
_entity.type
_entity.pdbx_description
1 polymer ?
#
loop_
_entity_poly.entity_id
_entity_poly.type
_entity_poly.pdbx_seq_one_letter_code
_entity_poly.pdbx_strand_id
1 'polypeptide(L)'
;MAGHMVSGGRSRILGALLAVAVAAGVPRGTAAQSLKPDEVLSSIGVRMIAPPDPVRGADGRIHLAYELIAGNTTSLFIRLDRVEAVDRQGRVLGALAGDALAAMVTMHGGSGATIAPGGSAIVFMDTSFAAGTPLPAEIAARITITRQLVGPDGKPAPFPATQPLPATVRFTAPFVAVGTKPAVVIDPPLHGARWIVANGCCDTLTSHRGAVMAVNGVQRTPERFAIDLLQLRPDGRLYTGDRNRLESYPYFGVPVYAVADGTVVNLYDKAVEQVPGRPATGITPENIGGDMLVIDIGGGNFAFFAHLKPGSLRVRLGDRVTRGQVIASLGNTGNTDAPHLHFHVMDGTSPLDANGKPYVFRQFAGRGILDDDSAEGMFVAGKPGVIKPGVMAGPHRDELPLNGEVVDFGQ
;
A
#
# COMPACT_ATOMS: atom_id res chain seq x y z
N MET A 1 89.33 -54.32 -3.20
CA MET A 1 90.06 -53.43 -2.26
C MET A 1 89.16 -53.29 -1.04
N ALA A 2 89.45 -54.07 0.00
CA ALA A 2 90.13 -53.59 1.22
C ALA A 2 89.31 -52.44 1.86
N GLY A 3 88.68 -52.56 3.02
CA GLY A 3 89.03 -53.28 4.24
C GLY A 3 89.01 -52.25 5.38
N HIS A 4 88.37 -52.57 6.51
CA HIS A 4 88.63 -52.08 7.89
C HIS A 4 87.38 -52.38 8.74
N MET A 5 87.43 -53.32 9.68
CA MET A 5 87.99 -53.28 11.04
C MET A 5 87.25 -52.39 12.05
N VAL A 6 86.57 -53.08 12.98
CA VAL A 6 86.69 -53.01 14.46
C VAL A 6 85.76 -52.08 15.26
N SER A 7 85.27 -52.69 16.36
CA SER A 7 84.80 -52.11 17.64
C SER A 7 83.40 -51.49 17.59
N GLY A 8 82.44 -51.83 18.46
CA GLY A 8 82.50 -52.31 19.83
C GLY A 8 81.44 -51.53 20.63
N GLY A 9 80.76 -52.16 21.59
CA GLY A 9 79.93 -51.45 22.58
C GLY A 9 78.44 -51.79 22.53
N ARG A 10 78.00 -52.59 23.50
CA ARG A 10 76.59 -52.76 23.88
C ARG A 10 76.07 -51.46 24.52
N SER A 11 74.86 -51.02 24.15
CA SER A 11 73.93 -50.42 25.11
C SER A 11 72.52 -50.36 24.55
N ARG A 12 71.59 -50.82 25.39
CA ARG A 12 70.14 -50.86 25.13
C ARG A 12 69.59 -49.44 25.11
N ILE A 13 68.80 -49.09 24.09
CA ILE A 13 67.90 -47.93 24.12
C ILE A 13 66.48 -48.43 23.88
N LEU A 14 65.63 -48.03 24.81
CA LEU A 14 64.21 -48.30 24.94
C LEU A 14 63.42 -47.34 24.03
N GLY A 15 62.43 -47.86 23.31
CA GLY A 15 61.17 -47.16 23.00
C GLY A 15 61.16 -46.03 21.98
N ALA A 16 60.44 -46.23 20.88
CA ALA A 16 59.30 -45.39 20.46
C ALA A 16 58.70 -45.95 19.16
N LEU A 17 57.63 -46.74 19.28
CA LEU A 17 56.73 -47.00 18.16
C LEU A 17 55.93 -45.72 17.91
N LEU A 18 56.28 -45.00 16.85
CA LEU A 18 55.53 -43.83 16.40
C LEU A 18 54.22 -44.33 15.77
N ALA A 19 53.16 -44.40 16.58
CA ALA A 19 51.81 -44.56 16.07
C ALA A 19 51.39 -43.22 15.44
N VAL A 20 51.52 -43.12 14.12
CA VAL A 20 50.88 -42.04 13.35
C VAL A 20 49.38 -42.28 13.44
N ALA A 21 48.73 -41.62 14.39
CA ALA A 21 47.29 -41.49 14.39
C ALA A 21 46.92 -40.59 13.21
N VAL A 22 46.57 -41.20 12.07
CA VAL A 22 45.78 -40.52 11.06
C VAL A 22 44.44 -40.23 11.71
N ALA A 23 44.30 -39.03 12.26
CA ALA A 23 42.99 -38.48 12.56
C ALA A 23 42.29 -38.33 11.21
N ALA A 24 41.61 -39.39 10.78
CA ALA A 24 40.58 -39.28 9.78
C ALA A 24 39.59 -38.28 10.35
N GLY A 25 39.72 -37.02 9.93
CA GLY A 25 38.72 -36.01 10.16
C GLY A 25 37.45 -36.55 9.54
N VAL A 26 36.58 -37.14 10.38
CA VAL A 26 35.22 -37.46 9.98
C VAL A 26 34.69 -36.12 9.45
N PRO A 27 34.38 -36.01 8.15
CA PRO A 27 33.77 -34.79 7.66
C PRO A 27 32.55 -34.60 8.54
N ARG A 28 32.48 -33.46 9.25
CA ARG A 28 31.29 -33.11 10.04
C ARG A 28 30.13 -33.27 9.07
N GLY A 29 29.41 -34.38 9.22
CA GLY A 29 28.32 -34.70 8.33
C GLY A 29 27.42 -33.48 8.35
N THR A 30 27.19 -32.90 7.18
CA THR A 30 26.02 -32.06 6.98
C THR A 30 24.85 -32.93 7.38
N ALA A 31 24.37 -32.76 8.62
CA ALA A 31 23.23 -33.50 9.11
C ALA A 31 22.11 -33.30 8.09
N ALA A 32 21.52 -34.39 7.61
CA ALA A 32 20.33 -34.29 6.79
C ALA A 32 19.26 -33.60 7.64
N GLN A 33 18.86 -32.39 7.24
CA GLN A 33 17.91 -31.54 7.97
C GLN A 33 16.80 -31.14 7.00
N SER A 34 15.55 -31.26 7.44
CA SER A 34 14.39 -30.84 6.64
C SER A 34 14.29 -29.31 6.54
N LEU A 35 14.51 -28.61 7.65
CA LEU A 35 14.61 -27.14 7.72
C LEU A 35 15.89 -26.77 8.47
N LYS A 36 16.51 -25.67 8.08
CA LYS A 36 17.63 -25.06 8.81
C LYS A 36 17.15 -24.50 10.15
N PRO A 37 18.05 -24.30 11.14
CA PRO A 37 17.67 -23.79 12.47
C PRO A 37 16.96 -22.42 12.47
N ASP A 38 17.17 -21.59 11.45
CA ASP A 38 16.55 -20.28 11.27
C ASP A 38 15.31 -20.30 10.36
N GLU A 39 14.98 -21.45 9.78
CA GLU A 39 13.80 -21.64 8.95
C GLU A 39 12.60 -22.05 9.81
N VAL A 40 11.45 -21.46 9.49
CA VAL A 40 10.22 -21.64 10.28
C VAL A 40 9.12 -22.19 9.40
N LEU A 41 8.50 -23.29 9.81
CA LEU A 41 7.25 -23.75 9.20
C LEU A 41 6.14 -22.75 9.60
N SER A 42 5.89 -21.77 8.73
CA SER A 42 5.03 -20.61 9.02
C SER A 42 3.53 -20.90 8.94
N SER A 43 3.11 -22.01 8.33
CA SER A 43 1.70 -22.34 8.01
C SER A 43 0.97 -21.39 7.05
N ILE A 44 1.47 -20.18 6.84
CA ILE A 44 0.98 -19.23 5.84
C ILE A 44 2.10 -18.80 4.91
N GLY A 45 1.77 -18.59 3.64
CA GLY A 45 2.62 -17.90 2.69
C GLY A 45 2.35 -16.40 2.77
N VAL A 46 3.39 -15.57 2.81
CA VAL A 46 3.25 -14.11 2.85
C VAL A 46 4.18 -13.46 1.83
N ARG A 47 3.65 -12.51 1.08
CA ARG A 47 4.43 -11.64 0.18
C ARG A 47 3.86 -10.23 0.16
N MET A 48 4.71 -9.25 -0.13
CA MET A 48 4.22 -7.92 -0.51
C MET A 48 3.59 -7.97 -1.91
N ILE A 49 2.53 -7.22 -2.12
CA ILE A 49 1.84 -7.15 -3.42
C ILE A 49 2.67 -6.35 -4.43
N ALA A 50 3.09 -5.15 -4.03
CA ALA A 50 4.04 -4.34 -4.76
C ALA A 50 5.03 -3.65 -3.78
N PRO A 51 6.27 -3.38 -4.19
CA PRO A 51 7.26 -2.72 -3.33
C PRO A 51 6.75 -1.39 -2.75
N PRO A 52 7.16 -1.03 -1.53
CA PRO A 52 6.87 0.28 -0.96
C PRO A 52 7.79 1.33 -1.61
N ASP A 53 7.20 2.40 -2.12
CA ASP A 53 7.93 3.59 -2.56
C ASP A 53 7.74 4.71 -1.53
N PRO A 54 8.81 5.44 -1.16
CA PRO A 54 8.72 6.51 -0.18
C PRO A 54 7.99 7.74 -0.73
N VAL A 55 7.16 8.33 0.12
CA VAL A 55 6.50 9.62 -0.16
C VAL A 55 6.54 10.51 1.06
N ARG A 56 6.77 11.80 0.85
CA ARG A 56 6.70 12.79 1.91
C ARG A 56 5.27 13.28 2.06
N GLY A 57 4.67 13.07 3.23
CA GLY A 57 3.33 13.55 3.55
C GLY A 57 3.33 15.00 4.00
N ALA A 58 2.16 15.64 3.96
CA ALA A 58 1.92 16.99 4.50
C ALA A 58 2.14 17.09 6.02
N ASP A 59 2.15 15.96 6.73
CA ASP A 59 2.55 15.86 8.13
C ASP A 59 4.08 15.96 8.36
N GLY A 60 4.86 16.11 7.28
CA GLY A 60 6.31 16.22 7.30
C GLY A 60 7.04 14.88 7.49
N ARG A 61 6.33 13.74 7.46
CA ARG A 61 6.91 12.40 7.58
C ARG A 61 7.14 11.79 6.21
N ILE A 62 7.99 10.76 6.16
CA ILE A 62 8.15 9.90 4.99
C ILE A 62 7.35 8.62 5.23
N HIS A 63 6.36 8.32 4.39
CA HIS A 63 5.50 7.16 4.49
C HIS A 63 5.97 6.05 3.55
N LEU A 64 5.85 4.80 4.01
CA LEU A 64 6.02 3.58 3.24
C LEU A 64 4.72 2.79 3.32
N ALA A 65 3.77 3.10 2.44
CA ALA A 65 2.52 2.36 2.31
C ALA A 65 2.71 1.11 1.43
N TYR A 66 2.33 -0.07 1.95
CA TYR A 66 2.36 -1.33 1.22
C TYR A 66 1.37 -2.35 1.78
N GLU A 67 1.08 -3.39 1.02
CA GLU A 67 0.12 -4.43 1.37
C GLU A 67 0.80 -5.79 1.34
N LEU A 68 0.46 -6.62 2.32
CA LEU A 68 0.90 -8.00 2.43
C LEU A 68 -0.30 -8.89 2.12
N ILE A 69 -0.15 -9.82 1.18
CA ILE A 69 -1.11 -10.92 1.04
C ILE A 69 -0.61 -12.13 1.81
N ALA A 70 -1.43 -12.61 2.74
CA ALA A 70 -1.19 -13.78 3.57
C ALA A 70 -2.16 -14.90 3.17
N GLY A 71 -1.65 -15.99 2.61
CA GLY A 71 -2.43 -17.16 2.19
C GLY A 71 -2.30 -18.31 3.18
N ASN A 72 -3.43 -18.83 3.65
CA ASN A 72 -3.49 -20.01 4.50
C ASN A 72 -3.82 -21.26 3.67
N THR A 73 -2.81 -22.06 3.36
CA THR A 73 -2.98 -23.32 2.61
C THR A 73 -3.14 -24.54 3.51
N THR A 74 -3.51 -24.33 4.79
CA THR A 74 -3.70 -25.40 5.77
C THR A 74 -5.17 -25.60 6.11
N SER A 75 -5.46 -26.70 6.80
CA SER A 75 -6.77 -26.96 7.41
C SER A 75 -6.97 -26.28 8.77
N LEU A 76 -6.03 -25.43 9.20
CA LEU A 76 -6.07 -24.74 10.50
C LEU A 76 -6.68 -23.34 10.35
N PHE A 77 -7.28 -22.84 11.42
CA PHE A 77 -7.47 -21.41 11.58
C PHE A 77 -6.14 -20.76 11.98
N ILE A 78 -5.82 -19.60 11.38
CA ILE A 78 -4.58 -18.88 11.66
C ILE A 78 -4.93 -17.47 12.12
N ARG A 79 -4.72 -17.19 13.40
CA ARG A 79 -4.87 -15.86 13.96
C ARG A 79 -3.57 -15.08 13.79
N LEU A 80 -3.64 -13.92 13.15
CA LEU A 80 -2.55 -12.95 13.11
C LEU A 80 -2.51 -12.23 14.46
N ASP A 81 -1.43 -12.42 15.21
CA ASP A 81 -1.24 -11.78 16.52
C ASP A 81 -0.63 -10.38 16.36
N ARG A 82 0.39 -10.30 15.51
CA ARG A 82 1.23 -9.10 15.35
C ARG A 82 1.91 -9.13 14.00
N VAL A 83 1.99 -7.97 13.36
CA VAL A 83 2.73 -7.75 12.11
C VAL A 83 3.66 -6.56 12.32
N GLU A 84 4.94 -6.75 12.08
CA GLU A 84 5.98 -5.74 12.27
C GLU A 84 6.73 -5.49 10.97
N ALA A 85 6.95 -4.22 10.63
CA ALA A 85 7.94 -3.84 9.63
C ALA A 85 9.33 -3.93 10.26
N VAL A 86 10.24 -4.68 9.65
CA VAL A 86 11.62 -4.85 10.15
C VAL A 86 12.65 -4.64 9.05
N ASP A 87 13.83 -4.15 9.44
CA ASP A 87 15.01 -4.09 8.56
C ASP A 87 15.88 -5.36 8.66
N ARG A 88 16.96 -5.40 7.88
CA ARG A 88 17.93 -6.51 7.85
C ARG A 88 18.65 -6.75 9.18
N GLN A 89 18.76 -5.72 10.02
CA GLN A 89 19.32 -5.80 11.37
C GLN A 89 18.27 -6.30 12.38
N GLY A 90 17.03 -6.49 11.95
CA GLY A 90 15.92 -6.96 12.76
C GLY A 90 15.31 -5.88 13.66
N ARG A 91 15.66 -4.60 13.44
CA ARG A 91 15.05 -3.46 14.13
C ARG A 91 13.60 -3.32 13.69
N VAL A 92 12.70 -3.08 14.65
CA VAL A 92 11.28 -2.84 14.37
C VAL A 92 11.10 -1.38 13.99
N LEU A 93 10.53 -1.15 12.81
CA LEU A 93 10.29 0.16 12.22
C LEU A 93 8.84 0.63 12.42
N GLY A 94 7.93 -0.33 12.52
CA GLY A 94 6.50 -0.13 12.77
C GLY A 94 5.85 -1.45 13.15
N ALA A 95 4.71 -1.41 13.84
CA ALA A 95 4.02 -2.63 14.29
C ALA A 95 2.52 -2.43 14.42
N LEU A 96 1.76 -3.46 14.03
CA LEU A 96 0.33 -3.59 14.24
C LEU A 96 0.06 -4.82 15.12
N ALA A 97 -0.83 -4.68 16.09
CA ALA A 97 -1.33 -5.77 16.94
C ALA A 97 -2.72 -5.41 17.48
N GLY A 98 -3.47 -6.41 17.97
CA GLY A 98 -4.79 -6.19 18.57
C GLY A 98 -5.75 -5.47 17.62
N ASP A 99 -6.50 -4.49 18.15
CA ASP A 99 -7.51 -3.76 17.39
C ASP A 99 -6.93 -2.96 16.22
N ALA A 100 -5.71 -2.42 16.37
CA ALA A 100 -5.03 -1.71 15.27
C ALA A 100 -4.70 -2.65 14.10
N LEU A 101 -4.35 -3.91 14.38
CA LEU A 101 -4.18 -4.91 13.32
C LEU A 101 -5.53 -5.29 12.72
N ALA A 102 -6.57 -5.51 13.54
CA ALA A 102 -7.89 -5.85 13.04
C ALA A 102 -8.49 -4.77 12.12
N ALA A 103 -8.23 -3.48 12.41
CA ALA A 103 -8.66 -2.35 11.59
C ALA A 103 -7.91 -2.25 10.24
N MET A 104 -6.72 -2.81 10.15
CA MET A 104 -5.84 -2.73 8.98
C MET A 104 -5.71 -4.07 8.24
N VAL A 105 -6.72 -4.94 8.37
CA VAL A 105 -6.76 -6.23 7.67
C VAL A 105 -8.09 -6.43 6.97
N THR A 106 -8.04 -6.82 5.70
CA THR A 106 -9.19 -7.34 4.96
C THR A 106 -9.12 -8.86 4.89
N MET A 107 -10.15 -9.53 5.42
CA MET A 107 -10.27 -10.98 5.42
C MET A 107 -11.04 -11.50 4.20
N HIS A 108 -10.45 -12.46 3.49
CA HIS A 108 -11.07 -13.19 2.38
C HIS A 108 -11.33 -14.64 2.83
N GLY A 109 -12.16 -14.77 3.87
CA GLY A 109 -12.42 -15.99 4.61
C GLY A 109 -11.92 -15.91 6.06
N GLY A 110 -12.85 -15.92 7.02
CA GLY A 110 -12.55 -15.77 8.44
C GLY A 110 -13.21 -14.52 9.06
N SER A 111 -12.71 -14.09 10.22
CA SER A 111 -13.22 -12.90 10.92
C SER A 111 -12.16 -12.28 11.85
N GLY A 112 -12.27 -10.97 12.06
CA GLY A 112 -11.29 -10.20 12.83
C GLY A 112 -9.89 -10.33 12.24
N ALA A 113 -8.94 -10.80 13.05
CA ALA A 113 -7.56 -11.10 12.64
C ALA A 113 -7.31 -12.61 12.38
N THR A 114 -8.35 -13.43 12.22
CA THR A 114 -8.22 -14.88 11.99
C THR A 114 -8.57 -15.29 10.57
N ILE A 115 -7.57 -15.83 9.87
CA ILE A 115 -7.69 -16.42 8.52
C ILE A 115 -8.27 -17.83 8.64
N ALA A 116 -9.37 -18.09 7.93
CA ALA A 116 -9.98 -19.42 7.86
C ALA A 116 -9.09 -20.45 7.13
N PRO A 117 -9.31 -21.76 7.31
CA PRO A 117 -8.73 -22.80 6.48
C PRO A 117 -8.92 -22.51 4.98
N GLY A 118 -7.84 -22.58 4.19
CA GLY A 118 -7.87 -22.24 2.76
C GLY A 118 -8.09 -20.75 2.44
N GLY A 119 -8.27 -19.90 3.46
CA GLY A 119 -8.54 -18.48 3.31
C GLY A 119 -7.29 -17.63 3.08
N SER A 120 -7.51 -16.34 2.87
CA SER A 120 -6.42 -15.37 2.81
C SER A 120 -6.79 -14.05 3.48
N ALA A 121 -5.79 -13.23 3.75
CA ALA A 121 -5.95 -11.89 4.28
C ALA A 121 -5.02 -10.93 3.55
N ILE A 122 -5.42 -9.66 3.49
CA ILE A 122 -4.54 -8.56 3.11
C ILE A 122 -4.29 -7.72 4.35
N VAL A 123 -3.03 -7.53 4.71
CA VAL A 123 -2.61 -6.65 5.81
C VAL A 123 -2.06 -5.36 5.18
N PHE A 124 -2.62 -4.23 5.59
CA PHE A 124 -2.24 -2.91 5.10
C PHE A 124 -1.26 -2.29 6.09
N MET A 125 -0.06 -1.99 5.61
CA MET A 125 1.00 -1.38 6.42
C MET A 125 1.25 0.04 5.93
N ASP A 126 1.55 0.93 6.87
CA ASP A 126 2.25 2.18 6.62
C ASP A 126 3.34 2.32 7.70
N THR A 127 4.60 2.33 7.27
CA THR A 127 5.72 2.60 8.17
C THR A 127 6.25 4.00 7.87
N SER A 128 6.12 4.90 8.85
CA SER A 128 6.49 6.30 8.65
C SER A 128 7.75 6.69 9.43
N PHE A 129 8.53 7.58 8.84
CA PHE A 129 9.82 8.05 9.34
C PHE A 129 9.82 9.57 9.47
N ALA A 130 10.56 10.11 10.43
CA ALA A 130 10.81 11.55 10.47
C ALA A 130 11.62 11.97 9.22
N ALA A 131 11.35 13.15 8.66
CA ALA A 131 12.14 13.70 7.57
C ALA A 131 13.66 13.69 7.89
N GLY A 132 14.47 13.36 6.89
CA GLY A 132 15.93 13.24 7.03
C GLY A 132 16.42 11.95 7.69
N THR A 133 15.52 11.09 8.19
CA THR A 133 15.89 9.75 8.66
C THR A 133 16.33 8.88 7.47
N PRO A 134 17.53 8.26 7.51
CA PRO A 134 17.92 7.31 6.47
C PRO A 134 16.93 6.14 6.40
N LEU A 135 16.35 5.92 5.22
CA LEU A 135 15.43 4.82 4.99
C LEU A 135 16.19 3.50 4.88
N PRO A 136 15.61 2.37 5.35
CA PRO A 136 16.17 1.06 5.10
C PRO A 136 16.15 0.75 3.59
N ALA A 137 17.20 0.10 3.08
CA ALA A 137 17.24 -0.32 1.67
C ALA A 137 16.23 -1.44 1.35
N GLU A 138 15.91 -2.27 2.34
CA GLU A 138 14.93 -3.35 2.24
C GLU A 138 14.15 -3.44 3.55
N ILE A 139 12.89 -3.84 3.45
CA ILE A 139 12.05 -4.16 4.60
C ILE A 139 11.42 -5.55 4.46
N ALA A 140 11.05 -6.14 5.59
CA ALA A 140 10.29 -7.38 5.64
C ALA A 140 9.16 -7.27 6.67
N ALA A 141 8.16 -8.13 6.54
CA ALA A 141 7.14 -8.33 7.57
C ALA A 141 7.59 -9.43 8.53
N ARG A 142 7.79 -9.11 9.81
CA ARG A 142 7.92 -10.09 10.89
C ARG A 142 6.56 -10.33 11.51
N ILE A 143 6.10 -11.57 11.48
CA ILE A 143 4.72 -11.92 11.77
C ILE A 143 4.71 -12.94 12.91
N THR A 144 3.89 -12.65 13.92
CA THR A 144 3.51 -13.63 14.95
C THR A 144 2.10 -14.12 14.63
N ILE A 145 1.92 -15.44 14.61
CA ILE A 145 0.61 -16.07 14.42
C ILE A 145 0.35 -17.09 15.53
N THR A 146 -0.93 -17.39 15.72
CA THR A 146 -1.39 -18.50 16.54
C THR A 146 -2.24 -19.45 15.70
N ARG A 147 -1.85 -20.72 15.68
CA ARG A 147 -2.59 -21.83 15.09
C ARG A 147 -3.79 -22.16 15.96
N GLN A 148 -4.88 -22.54 15.31
CA GLN A 148 -6.09 -23.00 15.95
C GLN A 148 -6.64 -24.18 15.14
N LEU A 149 -7.08 -25.23 15.83
CA LEU A 149 -7.76 -26.35 15.19
C LEU A 149 -9.15 -25.91 14.71
N VAL A 150 -9.75 -26.71 13.82
CA VAL A 150 -11.19 -26.61 13.54
C VAL A 150 -11.92 -27.40 14.63
N GLY A 151 -12.71 -26.71 15.44
CA GLY A 151 -13.55 -27.31 16.47
C GLY A 151 -14.74 -28.09 15.88
N PRO A 152 -15.44 -28.88 16.71
CA PRO A 152 -16.61 -29.65 16.27
C PRO A 152 -17.75 -28.80 15.69
N ASP A 153 -17.82 -27.52 16.09
CA ASP A 153 -18.78 -26.52 15.60
C ASP A 153 -18.28 -25.76 14.37
N GLY A 154 -17.14 -26.17 13.80
CA GLY A 154 -16.50 -25.51 12.67
C GLY A 154 -15.76 -24.21 13.02
N LYS A 155 -15.65 -23.84 14.30
CA LYS A 155 -15.01 -22.60 14.75
C LYS A 155 -13.57 -22.83 15.22
N PRO A 156 -12.76 -21.76 15.40
CA PRO A 156 -11.42 -21.90 15.93
C PRO A 156 -11.41 -22.51 17.34
N ALA A 157 -10.64 -23.59 17.52
CA ALA A 157 -10.39 -24.24 18.80
C ALA A 157 -8.90 -24.17 19.18
N PRO A 158 -8.53 -24.24 20.48
CA PRO A 158 -7.14 -24.19 20.91
C PRO A 158 -6.28 -25.25 20.22
N PHE A 159 -5.05 -24.87 19.87
CA PHE A 159 -4.06 -25.81 19.32
C PHE A 159 -3.34 -26.54 20.47
N PRO A 160 -3.50 -27.87 20.61
CA PRO A 160 -3.00 -28.60 21.76
C PRO A 160 -1.47 -28.61 21.85
N ALA A 161 -0.93 -28.52 23.07
CA ALA A 161 0.51 -28.65 23.32
C ALA A 161 1.09 -30.03 22.97
N THR A 162 0.23 -31.03 22.75
CA THR A 162 0.62 -32.38 22.30
C THR A 162 0.93 -32.44 20.80
N GLN A 163 0.60 -31.40 20.04
CA GLN A 163 0.95 -31.32 18.62
C GLN A 163 2.46 -31.13 18.44
N PRO A 164 3.07 -31.68 17.38
CA PRO A 164 4.51 -31.56 17.13
C PRO A 164 4.94 -30.13 16.75
N LEU A 165 3.98 -29.27 16.40
CA LEU A 165 4.22 -27.87 16.07
C LEU A 165 3.85 -26.97 17.25
N PRO A 166 4.54 -25.85 17.48
CA PRO A 166 4.12 -24.89 18.48
C PRO A 166 2.81 -24.20 18.04
N ALA A 167 1.92 -23.91 19.00
CA ALA A 167 0.69 -23.18 18.74
C ALA A 167 0.98 -21.77 18.18
N THR A 168 1.86 -21.03 18.85
CA THR A 168 2.29 -19.71 18.42
C THR A 168 3.66 -19.80 17.75
N VAL A 169 3.81 -19.11 16.63
CA VAL A 169 5.07 -19.06 15.89
C VAL A 169 5.33 -17.64 15.40
N ARG A 170 6.62 -17.27 15.35
CA ARG A 170 7.08 -16.00 14.79
C ARG A 170 8.06 -16.28 13.65
N PHE A 171 7.89 -15.59 12.53
CA PHE A 171 8.77 -15.72 11.36
C PHE A 171 8.91 -14.37 10.65
N THR A 172 9.90 -14.26 9.76
CA THR A 172 10.09 -13.06 8.92
C THR A 172 9.87 -13.46 7.47
N ALA A 173 8.95 -12.77 6.79
CA ALA A 173 8.71 -12.91 5.36
C ALA A 173 9.94 -12.46 4.54
N PRO A 174 10.02 -12.79 3.24
CA PRO A 174 11.12 -12.31 2.40
C PRO A 174 11.27 -10.77 2.44
N PHE A 175 12.52 -10.32 2.44
CA PHE A 175 12.85 -8.90 2.30
C PHE A 175 12.53 -8.41 0.89
N VAL A 176 12.00 -7.20 0.81
CA VAL A 176 11.69 -6.50 -0.44
C VAL A 176 12.39 -5.15 -0.42
N ALA A 177 12.96 -4.76 -1.56
CA ALA A 177 13.60 -3.47 -1.74
C ALA A 177 12.60 -2.33 -1.52
N VAL A 178 13.03 -1.31 -0.79
CA VAL A 178 12.34 -0.03 -0.71
C VAL A 178 12.67 0.76 -1.98
N GLY A 179 11.66 1.38 -2.58
CA GLY A 179 11.82 2.22 -3.74
C GLY A 179 12.84 3.33 -3.51
N THR A 180 13.75 3.51 -4.46
CA THR A 180 14.78 4.56 -4.41
C THR A 180 14.44 5.77 -5.27
N LYS A 181 13.43 5.65 -6.12
CA LYS A 181 12.97 6.75 -6.97
C LYS A 181 12.14 7.72 -6.11
N PRO A 182 12.40 9.03 -6.19
CA PRO A 182 11.53 10.00 -5.54
C PRO A 182 10.12 9.95 -6.14
N ALA A 183 9.12 10.24 -5.32
CA ALA A 183 7.76 10.49 -5.78
C ALA A 183 7.77 11.58 -6.87
N VAL A 184 6.94 11.41 -7.89
CA VAL A 184 6.86 12.38 -8.99
C VAL A 184 6.26 13.70 -8.49
N VAL A 185 6.86 14.83 -8.87
CA VAL A 185 6.38 16.16 -8.51
C VAL A 185 5.45 16.68 -9.60
N ILE A 186 4.19 16.93 -9.23
CA ILE A 186 3.13 17.34 -10.16
C ILE A 186 2.42 18.61 -9.69
N ASP A 187 1.74 19.33 -10.58
CA ASP A 187 0.82 20.40 -10.18
C ASP A 187 -0.55 19.83 -9.75
N PRO A 188 -1.32 20.54 -8.91
CA PRO A 188 -2.67 20.14 -8.58
C PRO A 188 -3.58 20.06 -9.83
N PRO A 189 -4.48 19.07 -9.92
CA PRO A 189 -5.36 18.89 -11.08
C PRO A 189 -6.57 19.85 -11.07
N LEU A 190 -6.72 20.65 -10.02
CA LEU A 190 -7.82 21.57 -9.75
C LEU A 190 -7.26 22.85 -9.12
N HIS A 191 -7.98 23.97 -9.29
CA HIS A 191 -7.62 25.26 -8.68
C HIS A 191 -8.68 25.70 -7.67
N GLY A 192 -8.30 26.62 -6.78
CA GLY A 192 -9.21 27.24 -5.82
C GLY A 192 -9.13 26.63 -4.42
N ALA A 193 -10.03 27.08 -3.56
CA ALA A 193 -9.93 26.86 -2.12
C ALA A 193 -10.84 25.74 -1.60
N ARG A 194 -10.44 25.16 -0.46
CA ARG A 194 -11.20 24.20 0.37
C ARG A 194 -11.55 22.89 -0.33
N TRP A 195 -10.58 22.30 -1.00
CA TRP A 195 -10.68 20.93 -1.51
C TRP A 195 -10.42 19.96 -0.37
N ILE A 196 -11.37 19.09 -0.07
CA ILE A 196 -11.18 17.94 0.81
C ILE A 196 -10.43 16.88 0.01
N VAL A 197 -9.38 16.35 0.62
CA VAL A 197 -8.65 15.16 0.18
C VAL A 197 -9.27 13.96 0.89
N ALA A 198 -10.23 13.31 0.23
CA ALA A 198 -10.91 12.14 0.76
C ALA A 198 -10.27 10.84 0.23
N ASN A 199 -10.46 9.76 0.98
CA ASN A 199 -9.96 8.42 0.68
C ASN A 199 -8.45 8.30 0.43
N GLY A 200 -7.69 9.33 0.82
CA GLY A 200 -6.25 9.41 0.61
C GLY A 200 -5.43 8.48 1.52
N CYS A 201 -4.12 8.64 1.44
CA CYS A 201 -3.14 7.92 2.26
C CYS A 201 -3.02 8.55 3.68
N CYS A 202 -2.57 7.87 4.75
CA CYS A 202 -1.94 6.54 4.79
C CYS A 202 -2.23 5.67 6.02
N ASP A 203 -2.66 6.28 7.13
CA ASP A 203 -2.73 5.64 8.47
C ASP A 203 -4.05 4.92 8.75
N THR A 204 -5.01 5.05 7.85
CA THR A 204 -6.34 4.46 7.92
C THR A 204 -6.64 3.63 6.67
N LEU A 205 -7.47 2.61 6.83
CA LEU A 205 -7.95 1.80 5.72
C LEU A 205 -9.12 2.50 5.02
N THR A 206 -8.81 3.25 3.96
CA THR A 206 -9.80 3.87 3.08
C THR A 206 -10.28 2.92 1.98
N SER A 207 -11.33 3.30 1.23
CA SER A 207 -11.79 2.55 0.05
C SER A 207 -10.65 2.33 -0.96
N HIS A 208 -9.89 3.38 -1.26
CA HIS A 208 -8.74 3.34 -2.16
C HIS A 208 -7.58 2.51 -1.60
N ARG A 209 -7.24 2.71 -0.33
CA ARG A 209 -6.18 1.93 0.34
C ARG A 209 -6.51 0.44 0.31
N GLY A 210 -7.78 0.10 0.46
CA GLY A 210 -8.33 -1.26 0.43
C GLY A 210 -8.58 -1.83 -0.97
N ALA A 211 -8.47 -1.02 -2.03
CA ALA A 211 -8.69 -1.46 -3.40
C ALA A 211 -7.53 -2.35 -3.88
N VAL A 212 -7.64 -3.63 -3.56
CA VAL A 212 -6.76 -4.68 -4.06
C VAL A 212 -7.58 -5.63 -4.91
N MET A 213 -7.12 -5.87 -6.14
CA MET A 213 -7.82 -6.71 -7.10
C MET A 213 -6.85 -7.60 -7.86
N ALA A 214 -7.37 -8.66 -8.46
CA ALA A 214 -6.60 -9.53 -9.33
C ALA A 214 -6.94 -9.25 -10.80
N VAL A 215 -5.94 -8.94 -11.60
CA VAL A 215 -6.07 -8.83 -13.06
C VAL A 215 -5.11 -9.82 -13.71
N ASN A 216 -5.63 -10.69 -14.57
CA ASN A 216 -4.84 -11.74 -15.24
C ASN A 216 -4.00 -12.61 -14.28
N GLY A 217 -4.52 -12.88 -13.08
CA GLY A 217 -3.84 -13.68 -12.06
C GLY A 217 -2.82 -12.93 -11.20
N VAL A 218 -2.63 -11.62 -11.42
CA VAL A 218 -1.71 -10.77 -10.66
C VAL A 218 -2.48 -9.84 -9.74
N GLN A 219 -2.10 -9.78 -8.47
CA GLN A 219 -2.66 -8.82 -7.52
C GLN A 219 -2.11 -7.44 -7.78
N ARG A 220 -3.01 -6.45 -7.85
CA ARG A 220 -2.75 -5.05 -8.11
C ARG A 220 -3.29 -4.21 -6.96
N THR A 221 -2.60 -3.11 -6.69
CA THR A 221 -3.02 -2.08 -5.72
C THR A 221 -3.20 -0.75 -6.45
N PRO A 222 -4.17 -0.66 -7.37
CA PRO A 222 -4.27 0.44 -8.32
C PRO A 222 -4.43 1.81 -7.66
N GLU A 223 -5.11 1.86 -6.53
CA GLU A 223 -5.50 3.12 -5.89
C GLU A 223 -4.69 3.44 -4.61
N ARG A 224 -3.52 2.80 -4.42
CA ARG A 224 -2.70 2.92 -3.19
C ARG A 224 -2.48 4.37 -2.71
N PHE A 225 -2.32 5.31 -3.64
CA PHE A 225 -2.12 6.74 -3.37
C PHE A 225 -3.21 7.62 -4.02
N ALA A 226 -4.37 7.04 -4.32
CA ALA A 226 -5.46 7.79 -4.91
C ALA A 226 -6.16 8.70 -3.92
N ILE A 227 -6.64 9.83 -4.41
CA ILE A 227 -7.40 10.81 -3.65
C ILE A 227 -8.67 11.18 -4.40
N ASP A 228 -9.72 11.45 -3.63
CA ASP A 228 -10.93 12.10 -4.12
C ASP A 228 -10.92 13.56 -3.69
N LEU A 229 -11.08 14.46 -4.66
CA LEU A 229 -11.14 15.89 -4.44
C LEU A 229 -12.59 16.38 -4.52
N LEU A 230 -13.10 16.86 -3.39
CA LEU A 230 -14.43 17.47 -3.26
C LEU A 230 -14.29 18.89 -2.72
N GLN A 231 -15.10 19.84 -3.17
CA GLN A 231 -14.94 21.24 -2.74
C GLN A 231 -15.98 21.66 -1.70
N LEU A 232 -15.49 22.22 -0.59
CA LEU A 232 -16.34 22.91 0.37
C LEU A 232 -16.64 24.34 -0.09
N ARG A 233 -17.91 24.70 0.06
CA ARG A 233 -18.35 26.08 0.02
C ARG A 233 -17.79 26.88 1.21
N PRO A 234 -17.81 28.22 1.15
CA PRO A 234 -17.43 29.06 2.28
C PRO A 234 -18.23 28.81 3.57
N ASP A 235 -19.46 28.31 3.45
CA ASP A 235 -20.34 27.92 4.57
C ASP A 235 -20.06 26.52 5.12
N GLY A 236 -19.01 25.84 4.63
CA GLY A 236 -18.60 24.50 5.04
C GLY A 236 -19.44 23.36 4.47
N ARG A 237 -20.39 23.62 3.55
CA ARG A 237 -21.21 22.57 2.94
C ARG A 237 -20.64 22.09 1.61
N LEU A 238 -20.86 20.82 1.27
CA LEU A 238 -20.55 20.25 -0.05
C LEU A 238 -21.58 20.62 -1.11
N TYR A 239 -22.86 20.74 -0.72
CA TYR A 239 -23.96 21.01 -1.64
C TYR A 239 -25.04 21.87 -1.00
N THR A 240 -25.88 22.46 -1.84
CA THR A 240 -27.08 23.21 -1.45
C THR A 240 -28.27 22.73 -2.26
N GLY A 241 -29.39 22.44 -1.59
CA GLY A 241 -30.58 21.92 -2.25
C GLY A 241 -30.65 20.39 -2.20
N ASP A 242 -31.23 19.80 -3.24
CA ASP A 242 -31.44 18.35 -3.33
C ASP A 242 -30.11 17.63 -3.59
N ARG A 243 -29.68 16.80 -2.64
CA ARG A 243 -28.44 16.02 -2.77
C ARG A 243 -28.43 15.08 -3.98
N ASN A 244 -29.58 14.69 -4.50
CA ASN A 244 -29.68 13.79 -5.65
C ASN A 244 -29.55 14.54 -7.00
N ARG A 245 -29.23 15.84 -6.98
CA ARG A 245 -29.04 16.66 -8.18
C ARG A 245 -27.60 17.14 -8.31
N LEU A 246 -27.01 16.97 -9.49
CA LEU A 246 -25.64 17.39 -9.79
C LEU A 246 -25.45 18.90 -9.60
N GLU A 247 -26.46 19.70 -9.95
CA GLU A 247 -26.38 21.16 -9.84
C GLU A 247 -26.36 21.67 -8.40
N SER A 248 -26.66 20.81 -7.42
CA SER A 248 -26.55 21.14 -6.00
C SER A 248 -25.09 21.21 -5.55
N TYR A 249 -24.15 20.62 -6.29
CA TYR A 249 -22.72 20.58 -6.01
C TYR A 249 -21.99 21.66 -6.82
N PRO A 250 -21.54 22.77 -6.19
CA PRO A 250 -21.03 23.94 -6.93
C PRO A 250 -19.75 23.68 -7.73
N TYR A 251 -19.02 22.63 -7.38
CA TYR A 251 -17.79 22.23 -8.04
C TYR A 251 -18.03 21.22 -9.17
N PHE A 252 -19.26 20.78 -9.42
CA PHE A 252 -19.61 20.02 -10.61
C PHE A 252 -19.37 20.88 -11.87
N GLY A 253 -18.63 20.34 -12.83
CA GLY A 253 -18.32 21.00 -14.10
C GLY A 253 -17.11 21.95 -14.07
N VAL A 254 -16.43 22.11 -12.93
CA VAL A 254 -15.22 22.96 -12.88
C VAL A 254 -14.09 22.39 -13.75
N PRO A 255 -13.17 23.21 -14.27
CA PRO A 255 -12.08 22.74 -15.12
C PRO A 255 -11.12 21.80 -14.38
N VAL A 256 -10.70 20.73 -15.05
CA VAL A 256 -9.63 19.82 -14.63
C VAL A 256 -8.40 20.06 -15.49
N TYR A 257 -7.23 20.11 -14.86
CA TYR A 257 -5.98 20.54 -15.48
C TYR A 257 -4.97 19.38 -15.57
N ALA A 258 -4.17 19.37 -16.64
CA ALA A 258 -3.02 18.49 -16.76
C ALA A 258 -1.99 18.80 -15.68
N VAL A 259 -1.63 17.79 -14.89
CA VAL A 259 -0.74 17.92 -13.72
C VAL A 259 0.75 18.03 -14.08
N ALA A 260 1.10 17.67 -15.32
CA ALA A 260 2.43 17.76 -15.89
C ALA A 260 2.34 17.79 -17.43
N ASP A 261 3.45 18.11 -18.10
CA ASP A 261 3.58 17.86 -19.53
C ASP A 261 3.50 16.36 -19.79
N GLY A 262 2.87 15.95 -20.89
CA GLY A 262 2.70 14.53 -21.16
C GLY A 262 1.96 14.21 -22.45
N THR A 263 1.65 12.93 -22.63
CA THR A 263 0.88 12.41 -23.77
C THR A 263 -0.33 11.64 -23.28
N VAL A 264 -1.50 11.87 -23.88
CA VAL A 264 -2.71 11.09 -23.58
C VAL A 264 -2.55 9.67 -24.13
N VAL A 265 -2.58 8.67 -23.26
CA VAL A 265 -2.30 7.26 -23.61
C VAL A 265 -3.47 6.31 -23.36
N ASN A 266 -4.51 6.77 -22.66
CA ASN A 266 -5.77 6.05 -22.51
C ASN A 266 -6.89 7.05 -22.23
N LEU A 267 -8.12 6.74 -22.67
CA LEU A 267 -9.32 7.51 -22.34
C LEU A 267 -10.57 6.66 -22.54
N TYR A 268 -11.64 7.05 -21.85
CA TYR A 268 -13.02 6.60 -22.11
C TYR A 268 -13.92 7.83 -22.08
N ASP A 269 -14.88 7.94 -23.00
CA ASP A 269 -15.66 9.16 -23.24
C ASP A 269 -17.15 8.92 -23.54
N LYS A 270 -17.64 7.75 -23.15
CA LYS A 270 -19.00 7.28 -23.43
C LYS A 270 -19.84 7.06 -22.17
N ALA A 271 -19.32 7.46 -21.01
CA ALA A 271 -20.04 7.27 -19.76
C ALA A 271 -21.16 8.31 -19.64
N VAL A 272 -22.14 7.98 -18.81
CA VAL A 272 -23.25 8.87 -18.47
C VAL A 272 -23.15 9.27 -17.00
N GLU A 273 -23.66 10.46 -16.69
CA GLU A 273 -23.71 10.94 -15.31
C GLU A 273 -24.56 10.02 -14.45
N GLN A 274 -24.05 9.70 -13.26
CA GLN A 274 -24.82 8.99 -12.24
C GLN A 274 -25.64 9.99 -11.42
N VAL A 275 -26.71 9.50 -10.81
CA VAL A 275 -27.50 10.29 -9.85
C VAL A 275 -26.79 10.25 -8.50
N PRO A 276 -26.33 11.39 -7.94
CA PRO A 276 -25.64 11.39 -6.66
C PRO A 276 -26.50 10.79 -5.54
N GLY A 277 -25.87 10.09 -4.59
CA GLY A 277 -26.55 9.44 -3.47
C GLY A 277 -27.43 8.25 -3.85
N ARG A 278 -27.27 7.71 -5.07
CA ARG A 278 -27.88 6.46 -5.55
C ARG A 278 -26.77 5.52 -6.02
N PRO A 279 -26.95 4.19 -5.94
CA PRO A 279 -26.00 3.26 -6.51
C PRO A 279 -25.79 3.53 -8.00
N ALA A 280 -24.53 3.57 -8.43
CA ALA A 280 -24.18 3.71 -9.83
C ALA A 280 -24.75 2.53 -10.65
N THR A 281 -25.18 2.81 -11.88
CA THR A 281 -25.81 1.84 -12.78
C THR A 281 -25.03 1.70 -14.08
N GLY A 282 -25.08 0.51 -14.70
CA GLY A 282 -24.41 0.25 -15.97
C GLY A 282 -22.89 0.20 -15.88
N ILE A 283 -22.34 -0.05 -14.70
CA ILE A 283 -20.90 -0.09 -14.45
C ILE A 283 -20.32 -1.44 -14.91
N THR A 284 -19.25 -1.37 -15.69
CA THR A 284 -18.46 -2.49 -16.18
C THR A 284 -16.98 -2.23 -15.90
N PRO A 285 -16.10 -3.24 -16.00
CA PRO A 285 -14.66 -3.01 -15.87
C PRO A 285 -14.09 -2.01 -16.89
N GLU A 286 -14.74 -1.83 -18.05
CA GLU A 286 -14.30 -0.91 -19.09
C GLU A 286 -14.58 0.56 -18.73
N ASN A 287 -15.70 0.84 -18.05
CA ASN A 287 -16.18 2.19 -17.79
C ASN A 287 -16.19 2.56 -16.30
N ILE A 288 -15.53 1.77 -15.45
CA ILE A 288 -15.56 1.95 -13.99
C ILE A 288 -15.05 3.34 -13.56
N GLY A 289 -14.06 3.88 -14.27
CA GLY A 289 -13.56 5.23 -14.08
C GLY A 289 -14.45 6.34 -14.68
N GLY A 290 -15.56 5.99 -15.33
CA GLY A 290 -16.42 6.93 -16.02
C GLY A 290 -15.77 7.48 -17.28
N ASP A 291 -16.12 8.72 -17.64
CA ASP A 291 -15.31 9.48 -18.56
C ASP A 291 -13.96 9.75 -17.87
N MET A 292 -12.88 9.34 -18.52
CA MET A 292 -11.57 9.28 -17.88
C MET A 292 -10.43 9.56 -18.85
N LEU A 293 -9.28 9.92 -18.28
CA LEU A 293 -8.04 10.18 -18.99
C LEU A 293 -6.87 9.54 -18.25
N VAL A 294 -5.94 8.98 -19.03
CA VAL A 294 -4.59 8.63 -18.56
C VAL A 294 -3.56 9.38 -19.40
N ILE A 295 -2.67 10.09 -18.72
CA ILE A 295 -1.57 10.84 -19.33
C ILE A 295 -0.25 10.21 -18.90
N ASP A 296 0.58 9.79 -19.86
CA ASP A 296 1.98 9.46 -19.60
C ASP A 296 2.76 10.76 -19.34
N ILE A 297 3.21 10.92 -18.10
CA ILE A 297 3.95 12.09 -17.62
C ILE A 297 5.46 11.80 -17.50
N GLY A 298 5.92 10.67 -18.04
CA GLY A 298 7.32 10.27 -18.11
C GLY A 298 7.84 9.51 -16.88
N GLY A 299 8.99 8.87 -17.06
CA GLY A 299 9.67 8.13 -15.97
C GLY A 299 8.97 6.85 -15.52
N GLY A 300 7.98 6.37 -16.30
CA GLY A 300 7.12 5.24 -15.94
C GLY A 300 5.97 5.62 -15.00
N ASN A 301 5.55 6.90 -15.01
CA ASN A 301 4.43 7.41 -14.23
C ASN A 301 3.29 7.81 -15.16
N PHE A 302 2.08 7.39 -14.82
CA PHE A 302 0.87 7.69 -15.57
C PHE A 302 -0.15 8.36 -14.64
N ALA A 303 -0.58 9.57 -14.98
CA ALA A 303 -1.58 10.31 -14.22
C ALA A 303 -2.98 9.93 -14.68
N PHE A 304 -3.81 9.47 -13.75
CA PHE A 304 -5.20 9.05 -13.99
C PHE A 304 -6.18 10.08 -13.44
N PHE A 305 -7.19 10.40 -14.25
CA PHE A 305 -8.29 11.31 -13.93
C PHE A 305 -9.59 10.58 -14.23
N ALA A 306 -10.46 10.40 -13.23
CA ALA A 306 -11.72 9.69 -13.38
C ALA A 306 -12.93 10.59 -13.10
N HIS A 307 -14.12 10.04 -13.33
CA HIS A 307 -15.42 10.65 -13.06
C HIS A 307 -15.62 12.00 -13.77
N LEU A 308 -15.00 12.17 -14.96
CA LEU A 308 -15.09 13.41 -15.72
C LEU A 308 -16.51 13.59 -16.30
N LYS A 309 -16.83 14.84 -16.65
CA LYS A 309 -18.15 15.19 -17.18
C LYS A 309 -18.30 14.74 -18.65
N PRO A 310 -19.44 14.14 -19.07
CA PRO A 310 -19.66 13.73 -20.45
C PRO A 310 -19.44 14.85 -21.46
N GLY A 311 -18.70 14.54 -22.51
CA GLY A 311 -18.40 15.47 -23.61
C GLY A 311 -17.51 16.65 -23.21
N SER A 312 -16.86 16.62 -22.05
CA SER A 312 -15.99 17.71 -21.58
C SER A 312 -14.52 17.56 -21.96
N LEU A 313 -14.09 16.36 -22.40
CA LEU A 313 -12.72 16.08 -22.79
C LEU A 313 -12.27 17.04 -23.91
N ARG A 314 -11.15 17.73 -23.69
CA ARG A 314 -10.56 18.69 -24.63
C ARG A 314 -9.37 18.13 -25.40
N VAL A 315 -9.12 16.84 -25.24
CA VAL A 315 -7.97 16.11 -25.77
C VAL A 315 -8.43 14.77 -26.32
N ARG A 316 -7.59 14.17 -27.17
CA ARG A 316 -7.78 12.87 -27.78
C ARG A 316 -6.58 11.97 -27.50
N LEU A 317 -6.75 10.68 -27.74
CA LEU A 317 -5.67 9.71 -27.62
C LEU A 317 -4.49 10.11 -28.53
N GLY A 318 -3.29 10.16 -27.96
CA GLY A 318 -2.06 10.57 -28.64
C GLY A 318 -1.76 12.07 -28.57
N ASP A 319 -2.68 12.90 -28.10
CA ASP A 319 -2.42 14.34 -27.95
C ASP A 319 -1.34 14.60 -26.89
N ARG A 320 -0.49 15.58 -27.16
CA ARG A 320 0.40 16.14 -26.14
C ARG A 320 -0.32 17.22 -25.36
N VAL A 321 -0.12 17.21 -24.06
CA VAL A 321 -0.63 18.23 -23.15
C VAL A 321 0.52 18.95 -22.47
N THR A 322 0.27 20.20 -22.11
CA THR A 322 1.18 20.99 -21.28
C THR A 322 0.63 21.10 -19.87
N ARG A 323 1.51 21.15 -18.88
CA ARG A 323 1.15 21.37 -17.48
C ARG A 323 0.26 22.61 -17.33
N GLY A 324 -0.85 22.49 -16.61
CA GLY A 324 -1.84 23.55 -16.42
C GLY A 324 -2.81 23.72 -17.60
N GLN A 325 -2.72 22.91 -18.65
CA GLN A 325 -3.71 22.89 -19.71
C GLN A 325 -5.03 22.31 -19.19
N VAL A 326 -6.16 22.96 -19.48
CA VAL A 326 -7.49 22.38 -19.22
C VAL A 326 -7.70 21.17 -20.13
N ILE A 327 -7.93 20.00 -19.54
CA ILE A 327 -8.11 18.72 -20.25
C ILE A 327 -9.54 18.21 -20.23
N ALA A 328 -10.33 18.58 -19.22
CA ALA A 328 -11.70 18.14 -19.04
C ALA A 328 -12.46 19.04 -18.04
N SER A 329 -13.67 18.64 -17.67
CA SER A 329 -14.41 19.16 -16.52
C SER A 329 -14.71 18.03 -15.53
N LEU A 330 -14.72 18.37 -14.23
CA LEU A 330 -15.14 17.46 -13.14
C LEU A 330 -16.60 17.05 -13.34
N GLY A 331 -16.91 15.76 -13.23
CA GLY A 331 -18.24 15.21 -13.43
C GLY A 331 -18.68 14.29 -12.29
N ASN A 332 -19.55 13.34 -12.63
CA ASN A 332 -20.04 12.28 -11.75
C ASN A 332 -20.37 11.01 -12.56
N THR A 333 -19.49 10.64 -13.50
CA THR A 333 -19.62 9.44 -14.33
C THR A 333 -18.91 8.23 -13.72
N GLY A 334 -19.25 7.01 -14.14
CA GLY A 334 -18.58 5.79 -13.67
C GLY A 334 -19.05 5.32 -12.30
N ASN A 335 -18.20 4.57 -11.58
CA ASN A 335 -18.51 4.05 -10.25
C ASN A 335 -18.29 5.14 -9.19
N THR A 336 -19.28 6.02 -9.02
CA THR A 336 -19.23 7.18 -8.13
C THR A 336 -20.51 7.35 -7.33
N ASP A 337 -20.40 7.88 -6.11
CA ASP A 337 -21.53 8.17 -5.23
C ASP A 337 -22.01 9.63 -5.31
N ALA A 338 -21.14 10.58 -5.67
CA ALA A 338 -21.44 12.01 -5.79
C ALA A 338 -20.31 12.72 -6.55
N PRO A 339 -20.51 13.94 -7.10
CA PRO A 339 -19.45 14.61 -7.85
C PRO A 339 -18.16 14.70 -7.04
N HIS A 340 -17.04 14.35 -7.67
CA HIS A 340 -15.67 14.49 -7.17
C HIS A 340 -14.68 14.28 -8.32
N LEU A 341 -13.41 14.65 -8.13
CA LEU A 341 -12.33 14.19 -9.01
C LEU A 341 -11.54 13.11 -8.29
N HIS A 342 -11.58 11.88 -8.80
CA HIS A 342 -10.62 10.84 -8.44
C HIS A 342 -9.33 11.06 -9.22
N PHE A 343 -8.21 11.14 -8.49
CA PHE A 343 -6.89 11.36 -9.07
C PHE A 343 -5.84 10.44 -8.43
N HIS A 344 -4.98 9.86 -9.27
CA HIS A 344 -3.77 9.20 -8.80
C HIS A 344 -2.68 9.12 -9.88
N VAL A 345 -1.49 8.71 -9.46
CA VAL A 345 -0.40 8.29 -10.36
C VAL A 345 -0.21 6.77 -10.24
N MET A 346 0.08 6.11 -11.35
CA MET A 346 0.25 4.65 -11.43
C MET A 346 1.44 4.25 -12.34
N ASP A 347 1.81 2.97 -12.30
CA ASP A 347 2.95 2.40 -13.07
C ASP A 347 2.59 1.77 -14.43
N GLY A 348 1.34 1.92 -14.88
CA GLY A 348 0.87 1.40 -16.16
C GLY A 348 -0.26 2.26 -16.75
N THR A 349 -0.69 1.96 -17.98
CA THR A 349 -1.72 2.74 -18.69
C THR A 349 -3.15 2.33 -18.38
N SER A 350 -3.34 1.18 -17.73
CA SER A 350 -4.64 0.60 -17.40
C SER A 350 -4.92 0.83 -15.91
N PRO A 351 -5.93 1.65 -15.54
CA PRO A 351 -6.23 1.97 -14.15
C PRO A 351 -6.46 0.76 -13.24
N LEU A 352 -6.97 -0.36 -13.78
CA LEU A 352 -7.19 -1.59 -13.01
C LEU A 352 -5.98 -2.55 -13.02
N ASP A 353 -5.13 -2.48 -14.03
CA ASP A 353 -3.96 -3.36 -14.21
C ASP A 353 -2.63 -2.61 -13.97
N ALA A 354 -2.60 -1.77 -12.95
CA ALA A 354 -1.44 -1.03 -12.52
C ALA A 354 -1.38 -0.98 -10.98
N ASN A 355 -0.23 -0.60 -10.43
CA ASN A 355 -0.11 -0.24 -9.03
C ASN A 355 -0.03 1.27 -8.90
N GLY A 356 -0.71 1.80 -7.89
CA GLY A 356 -0.60 3.20 -7.50
C GLY A 356 0.82 3.54 -7.06
N LYS A 357 1.35 4.63 -7.62
CA LYS A 357 2.68 5.17 -7.34
C LYS A 357 2.55 6.46 -6.53
N PRO A 358 3.48 6.73 -5.62
CA PRO A 358 3.44 7.97 -4.88
C PRO A 358 3.73 9.16 -5.80
N TYR A 359 3.11 10.27 -5.47
CA TYR A 359 3.35 11.57 -6.06
C TYR A 359 3.31 12.62 -4.96
N VAL A 360 3.78 13.81 -5.27
CA VAL A 360 3.66 14.98 -4.41
C VAL A 360 3.20 16.17 -5.22
N PHE A 361 2.40 17.04 -4.61
CA PHE A 361 2.06 18.31 -5.23
C PHE A 361 3.22 19.28 -5.05
N ARG A 362 3.56 19.97 -6.14
CA ARG A 362 4.58 21.02 -6.16
C ARG A 362 4.30 22.07 -5.11
N GLN A 363 3.04 22.49 -4.98
CA GLN A 363 2.61 23.41 -3.94
C GLN A 363 1.11 23.30 -3.68
N PHE A 364 0.72 23.50 -2.42
CA PHE A 364 -0.65 23.75 -1.98
C PHE A 364 -0.61 24.43 -0.62
N ALA A 365 -1.75 24.89 -0.11
CA ALA A 365 -1.85 25.38 1.27
C ALA A 365 -2.91 24.58 2.04
N GLY A 366 -2.51 23.98 3.15
CA GLY A 366 -3.42 23.26 4.04
C GLY A 366 -4.21 24.24 4.92
N ARG A 367 -5.48 23.92 5.16
CA ARG A 367 -6.38 24.65 6.08
C ARG A 367 -6.58 23.94 7.41
N GLY A 368 -6.25 22.67 7.48
CA GLY A 368 -6.65 21.79 8.58
C GLY A 368 -7.07 20.42 8.07
N ILE A 369 -7.53 19.60 9.00
CA ILE A 369 -8.16 18.30 8.73
C ILE A 369 -9.65 18.42 8.99
N LEU A 370 -10.47 17.80 8.14
CA LEU A 370 -11.89 17.63 8.36
C LEU A 370 -12.14 16.81 9.64
N ASP A 371 -13.02 17.29 10.50
CA ASP A 371 -13.43 16.56 11.69
C ASP A 371 -14.33 15.37 11.33
N ASP A 372 -13.90 14.15 11.68
CA ASP A 372 -14.62 12.90 11.41
C ASP A 372 -16.08 12.94 11.92
N ASP A 373 -16.31 13.53 13.09
CA ASP A 373 -17.65 13.66 13.68
C ASP A 373 -18.59 14.53 12.82
N SER A 374 -18.02 15.44 12.01
CA SER A 374 -18.77 16.27 11.08
C SER A 374 -18.92 15.64 9.69
N ALA A 375 -18.07 14.67 9.33
CA ALA A 375 -17.99 14.11 7.99
C ALA A 375 -19.29 13.42 7.58
N GLU A 376 -19.82 12.52 8.41
CA GLU A 376 -21.07 11.79 8.12
C GLU A 376 -22.25 12.76 7.87
N GLY A 377 -22.43 13.72 8.78
CA GLY A 377 -23.48 14.73 8.67
C GLY A 377 -23.33 15.62 7.43
N MET A 378 -22.09 15.87 7.01
CA MET A 378 -21.78 16.66 5.82
C MET A 378 -22.13 15.91 4.54
N PHE A 379 -21.66 14.67 4.38
CA PHE A 379 -21.89 13.86 3.17
C PHE A 379 -23.38 13.47 3.03
N VAL A 380 -24.03 13.06 4.13
CA VAL A 380 -25.38 12.49 4.06
C VAL A 380 -26.48 13.53 4.23
N ALA A 381 -26.30 14.48 5.16
CA ALA A 381 -27.34 15.41 5.60
C ALA A 381 -27.09 16.88 5.19
N GLY A 382 -26.00 17.16 4.47
CA GLY A 382 -25.69 18.50 3.96
C GLY A 382 -25.39 19.51 5.06
N LYS A 383 -24.98 19.03 6.24
CA LYS A 383 -24.50 19.88 7.33
C LYS A 383 -23.12 20.46 6.98
N PRO A 384 -22.73 21.60 7.57
CA PRO A 384 -21.37 22.09 7.44
C PRO A 384 -20.36 21.09 8.00
N GLY A 385 -19.30 20.80 7.25
CA GLY A 385 -18.10 20.15 7.76
C GLY A 385 -17.30 21.10 8.64
N VAL A 386 -16.68 20.57 9.69
CA VAL A 386 -15.84 21.32 10.61
C VAL A 386 -14.39 21.04 10.28
N ILE A 387 -13.60 22.09 10.05
CA ILE A 387 -12.16 21.97 9.81
C ILE A 387 -11.46 22.22 11.14
N LYS A 388 -10.64 21.28 11.60
CA LYS A 388 -9.76 21.43 12.77
C LYS A 388 -8.55 22.28 12.36
N PRO A 389 -8.48 23.57 12.75
CA PRO A 389 -7.41 24.45 12.29
C PRO A 389 -6.08 24.09 12.97
N GLY A 390 -4.97 24.36 12.28
CA GLY A 390 -3.61 24.25 12.84
C GLY A 390 -2.93 22.89 12.63
N VAL A 391 -3.67 21.82 12.32
CA VAL A 391 -3.09 20.53 11.92
C VAL A 391 -2.86 20.53 10.40
N MET A 392 -1.63 20.26 9.94
CA MET A 392 -1.26 20.33 8.50
C MET A 392 -1.73 21.63 7.82
N ALA A 393 -1.65 22.75 8.54
CA ALA A 393 -2.06 24.05 8.02
C ALA A 393 -0.85 24.86 7.53
N GLY A 394 -1.07 25.70 6.51
CA GLY A 394 -0.04 26.57 5.94
C GLY A 394 0.49 26.06 4.61
N PRO A 395 1.60 26.63 4.10
CA PRO A 395 2.14 26.27 2.80
C PRO A 395 2.86 24.93 2.84
N HIS A 396 2.55 24.09 1.85
CA HIS A 396 3.18 22.79 1.62
C HIS A 396 3.86 22.80 0.25
N ARG A 397 5.01 22.12 0.15
CA ARG A 397 5.82 22.04 -1.07
C ARG A 397 6.43 20.66 -1.21
N ASP A 398 6.26 20.07 -2.39
CA ASP A 398 6.77 18.75 -2.73
C ASP A 398 6.35 17.70 -1.67
N GLU A 399 5.08 17.79 -1.26
CA GLU A 399 4.42 16.92 -0.28
C GLU A 399 3.10 16.33 -0.84
N LEU A 400 2.72 15.16 -0.35
CA LEU A 400 1.43 14.53 -0.61
C LEU A 400 0.43 14.98 0.46
N PRO A 401 -0.71 15.59 0.11
CA PRO A 401 -1.75 15.85 1.10
C PRO A 401 -2.36 14.54 1.58
N LEU A 402 -2.68 14.47 2.87
CA LEU A 402 -3.12 13.24 3.52
C LEU A 402 -4.65 13.16 3.62
N ASN A 403 -5.15 11.97 3.92
CA ASN A 403 -6.58 11.73 4.07
C ASN A 403 -7.23 12.70 5.08
N GLY A 404 -8.38 13.25 4.70
CA GLY A 404 -9.13 14.21 5.49
C GLY A 404 -8.60 15.64 5.43
N GLU A 405 -7.44 15.89 4.83
CA GLU A 405 -6.90 17.24 4.72
C GLU A 405 -7.78 18.14 3.85
N VAL A 406 -7.94 19.40 4.26
CA VAL A 406 -8.62 20.42 3.46
C VAL A 406 -7.57 21.39 2.92
N VAL A 407 -7.42 21.45 1.60
CA VAL A 407 -6.34 22.16 0.93
C VAL A 407 -6.86 23.25 -0.02
N ASP A 408 -6.01 24.24 -0.25
CA ASP A 408 -6.16 25.24 -1.30
C ASP A 408 -5.11 25.00 -2.38
N PHE A 409 -5.57 24.97 -3.62
CA PHE A 409 -4.71 24.95 -4.79
C PHE A 409 -4.64 26.35 -5.39
N GLY A 410 -3.42 26.81 -5.66
CA GLY A 410 -3.16 28.08 -6.32
C GLY A 410 -3.78 28.16 -7.73
N GLN A 411 -3.70 29.35 -8.34
CA GLN A 411 -4.05 29.52 -9.75
C GLN A 411 -2.85 29.29 -10.67
#